data_AF-A0A317YKD3-F1
#
_entry.id   AF-A0A317YKD3-F1
#
_cell.length_a   1.000
_cell.length_b   1.000
_cell.length_c   1.000
_cell.angle_alpha   90.00
_cell.angle_beta   90.00
_cell.angle_gamma   90.00
#
_symmetry.space_group_name_H-M   'P 1'
#
loop_
_entity.id
_entity.type
_entity.pdbx_description
1 polymer ?
#
loop_
_entity_poly.entity_id
_entity_poly.type
_entity_poly.pdbx_seq_one_letter_code
_entity_poly.pdbx_strand_id
1 'polypeptide(L)'
;KKQVNNLALVGKDKEHYHTGVHRNLDIFYVNEDKRFEGAKYSIGGITKASDKVVDQVAEARVIKEDHTGEYDYDFFPFKIDKEAMTLKEVDFKIRKHLID
;
A
#
# COMPACT_ATOMS: atom_id res chain seq x y z
N LYS A 1 8.02 21.96 11.14
CA LYS A 1 7.93 20.90 12.19
C LYS A 1 8.33 19.57 11.55
N LYS A 2 9.24 18.81 12.16
CA LYS A 2 9.47 17.41 11.73
C LYS A 2 8.28 16.59 12.21
N GLN A 3 7.61 15.88 11.30
CA GLN A 3 6.57 14.93 11.63
C GLN A 3 7.22 13.56 11.87
N VAL A 4 6.90 12.93 13.00
CA VAL A 4 7.30 11.56 13.30
C VAL A 4 6.08 10.67 13.06
N ASN A 5 6.23 9.68 12.19
CA ASN A 5 5.20 8.70 11.89
C ASN A 5 5.69 7.33 12.35
N ASN A 6 4.86 6.60 13.09
CA ASN A 6 5.21 5.27 13.60
C ASN A 6 4.77 4.18 12.63
N LEU A 7 5.57 3.13 12.52
CA LEU A 7 5.27 1.99 11.66
C LEU A 7 5.48 0.68 12.41
N ALA A 8 4.44 -0.16 12.43
CA ALA A 8 4.49 -1.48 13.03
C ALA A 8 4.96 -2.51 11.99
N LEU A 9 6.00 -3.26 12.35
CA LEU A 9 6.54 -4.38 11.57
C LEU A 9 5.97 -5.68 12.13
N VAL A 10 5.03 -6.29 11.40
CA VAL A 10 4.25 -7.44 11.92
C VAL A 10 4.44 -8.72 11.11
N GLY A 11 5.16 -8.67 9.98
CA GLY A 11 5.39 -9.80 9.10
C GLY A 11 6.87 -9.98 8.76
N LYS A 12 7.15 -10.35 7.50
CA LYS A 12 8.52 -10.54 6.98
C LYS A 12 9.38 -9.29 7.07
N ASP A 13 8.75 -8.12 7.10
CA ASP A 13 9.40 -6.82 7.29
C ASP A 13 10.13 -6.72 8.63
N LYS A 14 9.65 -7.40 9.67
CA LYS A 14 10.31 -7.46 10.97
C LYS A 14 11.73 -8.02 10.85
N GLU A 15 11.91 -9.11 10.11
CA GLU A 15 13.24 -9.74 9.97
C GLU A 15 14.25 -8.81 9.31
N HIS A 16 13.80 -7.97 8.36
CA HIS A 16 14.68 -7.06 7.61
C HIS A 16 14.92 -5.72 8.29
N TYR A 17 13.97 -5.21 9.09
CA TYR A 17 13.99 -3.85 9.62
C TYR A 17 13.93 -3.76 11.15
N HIS A 18 14.12 -4.86 11.87
CA HIS A 18 14.03 -4.89 13.34
C HIS A 18 15.11 -4.09 14.08
N THR A 19 16.25 -3.78 13.45
CA THR A 19 17.35 -3.03 14.09
C THR A 19 18.07 -2.09 13.13
N GLY A 20 18.52 -0.95 13.66
CA GLY A 20 19.35 0.01 12.93
C GLY A 20 18.57 1.12 12.23
N VAL A 21 19.29 1.90 11.40
CA VAL A 21 18.74 3.00 10.61
C VAL A 21 18.74 2.59 9.14
N HIS A 22 17.56 2.49 8.55
CA HIS A 22 17.38 2.18 7.14
C HIS A 22 17.06 3.46 6.36
N ARG A 23 17.65 3.60 5.17
CA ARG A 23 17.51 4.77 4.30
C ARG A 23 17.07 4.31 2.91
N ASN A 24 16.62 5.27 2.09
CA ASN A 24 16.16 5.04 0.71
C ASN A 24 15.00 4.03 0.66
N LEU A 25 13.95 4.32 1.43
CA LEU A 25 12.74 3.53 1.52
C LEU A 25 11.53 4.37 1.11
N ASP A 26 10.57 3.73 0.45
CA ASP A 26 9.23 4.25 0.26
C ASP A 26 8.29 3.63 1.30
N ILE A 27 7.38 4.44 1.83
CA ILE A 27 6.41 4.01 2.85
C ILE A 27 5.00 4.35 2.39
N PHE A 28 4.18 3.33 2.16
CA PHE A 28 2.74 3.49 1.99
C PHE A 28 2.06 3.51 3.36
N TYR A 29 1.65 4.71 3.79
CA TYR A 29 1.14 4.96 5.14
C TYR A 29 -0.39 5.05 5.16
N VAL A 30 -1.04 4.13 5.88
CA VAL A 30 -2.47 4.19 6.19
C VAL A 30 -2.60 4.21 7.70
N ASN A 31 -3.19 5.28 8.25
CA ASN A 31 -3.31 5.44 9.70
C ASN A 31 -4.29 4.40 10.27
N GLU A 32 -3.77 3.48 11.06
CA GLU A 32 -4.55 2.50 11.80
C GLU A 32 -5.11 3.18 13.06
N ASP A 33 -6.36 2.85 13.39
CA ASP A 33 -7.04 3.46 14.52
C ASP A 33 -6.49 2.97 15.88
N LYS A 34 -6.80 3.74 16.93
CA LYS A 34 -6.19 3.82 18.29
C LYS A 34 -5.96 2.52 19.12
N ARG A 35 -5.65 1.36 18.55
CA ARG A 35 -5.31 0.15 19.33
C ARG A 35 -4.08 0.33 20.22
N PHE A 36 -3.19 1.27 19.90
CA PHE A 36 -2.05 1.66 20.73
C PHE A 36 -2.21 3.11 21.16
N GLU A 37 -2.69 3.32 22.40
CA GLU A 37 -2.68 4.55 23.19
C GLU A 37 -2.34 5.86 22.43
N GLY A 38 -3.24 6.29 21.55
CA GLY A 38 -3.20 7.63 20.93
C GLY A 38 -2.07 7.91 19.93
N ALA A 39 -1.19 6.96 19.62
CA ALA A 39 -0.15 7.16 18.62
C ALA A 39 -0.70 6.84 17.22
N LYS A 40 -0.53 7.76 16.26
CA LYS A 40 -0.80 7.46 14.84
C LYS A 40 0.25 6.47 14.34
N TYR A 41 -0.18 5.32 13.83
CA TYR A 41 0.72 4.31 13.27
C TYR A 41 0.13 3.68 12.01
N SER A 42 1.00 3.16 11.15
CA SER A 42 0.61 2.29 10.03
C SER A 42 1.24 0.92 10.24
N ILE A 43 0.70 -0.12 9.60
CA ILE A 43 1.28 -1.47 9.61
C ILE A 43 1.91 -1.76 8.25
N GLY A 44 3.18 -2.16 8.23
CA GLY A 44 3.90 -2.57 7.02
C GLY A 44 3.99 -1.48 5.95
N GLY A 45 3.90 -1.86 4.66
CA GLY A 45 3.89 -0.88 3.57
C GLY A 45 5.27 -0.31 3.18
N ILE A 46 6.36 -1.02 3.53
CA ILE A 46 7.73 -0.59 3.22
C ILE A 46 8.22 -1.26 1.94
N THR A 47 8.80 -0.47 1.04
CA THR A 47 9.62 -0.94 -0.08
C THR A 47 10.94 -0.18 -0.14
N LYS A 48 11.91 -0.71 -0.87
CA LYS A 48 13.06 0.09 -1.31
C LYS A 48 12.54 1.22 -2.22
N ALA A 49 13.06 2.43 -2.03
CA ALA A 49 12.77 3.53 -2.93
C ALA A 49 13.26 3.20 -4.35
N SER A 50 12.55 3.71 -5.34
CA SER A 50 12.89 3.48 -6.76
C SER A 50 14.22 4.14 -7.10
N ASP A 51 15.10 3.41 -7.79
CA ASP A 51 16.38 3.96 -8.28
C ASP A 51 16.19 4.75 -9.58
N LYS A 52 15.08 4.49 -10.30
CA LYS A 52 14.70 5.16 -11.55
C LYS A 52 13.27 5.71 -11.46
N VAL A 53 12.98 6.68 -12.32
CA VAL A 53 11.61 7.16 -12.52
C VAL A 53 10.79 6.05 -13.17
N VAL A 54 9.67 5.70 -12.56
CA VAL A 54 8.67 4.79 -13.09
C VAL A 54 7.39 5.58 -13.29
N ASP A 55 6.83 5.53 -14.49
CA ASP A 55 5.53 6.14 -14.80
C ASP A 55 4.82 5.25 -15.81
N GLN A 56 4.17 4.23 -15.28
CA GLN A 56 3.41 3.25 -16.03
C GLN A 56 1.96 3.28 -15.58
N VAL A 57 1.06 2.95 -16.51
CA VAL A 57 -0.35 2.73 -16.21
C VAL A 57 -0.70 1.35 -16.71
N ALA A 58 -1.12 0.48 -15.79
CA ALA A 58 -1.70 -0.81 -16.12
C ALA A 58 -3.22 -0.67 -16.17
N GLU A 59 -3.88 -1.41 -17.05
CA GLU A 59 -5.32 -1.56 -16.99
C GLU A 59 -5.65 -2.64 -15.94
N ALA A 60 -6.28 -2.23 -14.84
CA ALA A 60 -6.80 -3.17 -13.85
C ALA A 60 -8.23 -3.54 -14.22
N ARG A 61 -8.49 -4.85 -14.31
CA ARG A 61 -9.83 -5.40 -14.50
C ARG A 61 -10.33 -5.97 -13.18
N VAL A 62 -11.49 -5.52 -12.72
CA VAL A 62 -12.20 -6.10 -11.58
C VAL A 62 -13.43 -6.80 -12.10
N ILE A 63 -13.60 -8.05 -11.67
CA ILE A 63 -14.76 -8.88 -11.96
C ILE A 63 -15.61 -8.87 -10.70
N LYS A 64 -16.76 -8.21 -10.75
CA LYS A 64 -17.75 -8.27 -9.68
C LYS A 64 -18.69 -9.43 -10.05
N GLU A 65 -18.60 -10.52 -9.30
CA GLU A 65 -19.58 -11.60 -9.39
C GLU A 65 -20.84 -11.10 -8.67
N ASP A 66 -21.89 -10.80 -9.43
CA ASP A 66 -23.20 -10.69 -8.82
C ASP A 66 -23.72 -12.12 -8.56
N HIS A 67 -24.37 -12.33 -7.42
CA HIS A 67 -24.92 -13.63 -7.06
C HIS A 67 -26.08 -14.10 -7.99
N THR A 68 -26.29 -13.39 -9.11
CA THR A 68 -27.26 -13.70 -10.16
C THR A 68 -26.63 -14.38 -11.38
N GLY A 69 -25.30 -14.51 -11.43
CA GLY A 69 -24.57 -15.21 -12.50
C GLY A 69 -24.21 -14.33 -13.70
N GLU A 70 -24.41 -13.03 -13.60
CA GLU A 70 -23.87 -12.04 -14.54
C GLU A 70 -22.53 -11.50 -13.99
N TYR A 71 -21.59 -11.25 -14.88
CA TYR A 71 -20.30 -10.66 -14.52
C TYR A 71 -20.33 -9.19 -14.89
N ASP A 72 -20.29 -8.32 -13.89
CA ASP A 72 -20.01 -6.91 -14.12
C ASP A 72 -18.48 -6.71 -14.17
N TYR A 73 -18.03 -6.00 -15.21
CA TYR A 73 -16.63 -5.76 -15.47
C TYR A 73 -16.33 -4.29 -15.31
N ASP A 74 -15.49 -3.99 -14.33
CA ASP A 74 -14.98 -2.65 -14.11
C ASP A 74 -13.53 -2.57 -14.58
N PHE A 75 -13.20 -1.50 -15.29
CA PHE A 75 -11.87 -1.26 -15.82
C PHE A 75 -11.38 0.08 -15.34
N PHE A 76 -10.17 0.12 -14.79
CA PHE A 76 -9.59 1.36 -14.37
C PHE A 76 -8.09 1.45 -14.58
N PRO A 77 -7.59 2.65 -14.88
CA PRO A 77 -6.16 2.89 -14.98
C PRO A 77 -5.52 2.77 -13.58
N PHE A 78 -4.73 1.73 -13.38
CA PHE A 78 -3.92 1.55 -12.19
C PHE A 78 -2.52 2.12 -12.42
N LYS A 79 -2.20 3.23 -11.75
CA LYS A 79 -0.88 3.85 -11.83
C LYS A 79 0.16 3.03 -11.09
N ILE A 80 1.22 2.66 -11.80
CA ILE A 80 2.44 2.03 -11.28
C ILE A 80 3.55 3.07 -11.39
N ASP A 81 3.86 3.71 -10.27
CA ASP A 81 4.79 4.84 -10.18
C ASP A 81 6.05 4.51 -9.36
N LYS A 82 6.25 3.24 -9.02
CA LYS A 82 7.40 2.74 -8.25
C LYS A 82 7.91 1.43 -8.82
N GLU A 83 9.22 1.21 -8.73
CA GLU A 83 9.84 -0.07 -9.10
C GLU A 83 9.38 -1.22 -8.17
N ALA A 84 9.07 -0.89 -6.91
CA ALA A 84 8.56 -1.84 -5.93
C ALA A 84 7.33 -1.27 -5.20
N MET A 85 6.22 -1.99 -5.26
CA MET A 85 4.98 -1.67 -4.55
C MET A 85 4.62 -2.80 -3.57
N THR A 86 4.09 -2.45 -2.40
CA THR A 86 3.61 -3.44 -1.44
C THR A 86 2.21 -3.94 -1.80
N LEU A 87 1.87 -5.16 -1.36
CA LEU A 87 0.50 -5.66 -1.42
C LEU A 87 -0.49 -4.73 -0.67
N LYS A 88 -0.06 -4.10 0.44
CA LYS A 88 -0.88 -3.11 1.17
C LYS A 88 -1.24 -1.92 0.30
N GLU A 89 -0.27 -1.39 -0.46
CA GLU A 89 -0.49 -0.26 -1.37
C GLU A 89 -1.42 -0.62 -2.52
N VAL A 90 -1.20 -1.79 -3.15
CA VAL A 90 -2.02 -2.28 -4.26
C VAL A 90 -3.45 -2.56 -3.79
N ASP A 91 -3.63 -3.31 -2.70
CA ASP A 91 -4.95 -3.64 -2.14
C ASP A 91 -5.74 -2.38 -1.76
N PHE A 92 -5.11 -1.42 -1.07
CA PHE A 92 -5.78 -0.18 -0.67
C PHE A 92 -6.23 0.65 -1.88
N LYS A 93 -5.36 0.84 -2.89
CA LYS A 93 -5.69 1.62 -4.10
C LYS A 93 -6.82 0.97 -4.90
N ILE A 94 -6.81 -0.36 -5.04
CA ILE A 94 -7.87 -1.10 -5.73
C ILE A 94 -9.20 -0.96 -4.98
N ARG A 95 -9.23 -1.23 -3.67
CA ARG A 95 -10.47 -1.11 -2.87
C ARG A 95 -11.01 0.31 -2.82
N LYS A 96 -10.12 1.30 -2.75
CA LYS A 96 -10.51 2.72 -2.83
C LYS A 96 -11.23 3.02 -4.13
N HIS A 97 -10.68 2.59 -5.28
CA HIS A 97 -11.32 2.80 -6.57
C HIS A 97 -12.71 2.15 -6.67
N LEU A 98 -12.87 0.94 -6.09
CA LEU A 98 -14.15 0.23 -6.12
C LEU A 98 -15.23 0.82 -5.20
N ILE A 99 -14.84 1.65 -4.22
CA ILE A 99 -15.74 2.28 -3.26
C ILE A 99 -16.09 3.72 -3.66
N ASP A 100 -15.14 4.44 -4.27
CA ASP A 100 -15.32 5.81 -4.76
C ASP A 100 -16.33 5.88 -5.92
#